data_AF-X1RAT8-F1
#
_entry.id   AF-X1RAT8-F1
#
_cell.length_a   1.000
_cell.length_b   1.000
_cell.length_c   1.000
_cell.angle_alpha   90.00
_cell.angle_beta   90.00
_cell.angle_gamma   90.00
#
_symmetry.space_group_name_H-M   'P 1'
#
loop_
_entity.id
_entity.type
_entity.pdbx_description
1 polymer ?
#
loop_
_entity_poly.entity_id
_entity_poly.type
_entity_poly.pdbx_seq_one_letter_code
_entity_poly.pdbx_strand_id
1 'polypeptide(L)'
;VKVRVITLKDYSEPTFKTLHKLGVLHIEESRELKPVDKAAVESQHKEASELLTFVGNMLSYITEKQQVLPGEDAEVIYTKPFGEIGREVRSLYTRFAELHEKTVKIDKEIEQLAEQKKYLGAFSQQHDLRLRDLRFSGDYLFSTVFVLSTEAYETLHNQLNKYLLGGIIGTVENETVLYAISKVENREAIESLITNAGGKILLIPDEDLTLRKFLEKTEDKLHRLEEKLTKLYEELQTKAGQELRSIALFRLALIAENQRLSVLAKACEARYVTLIEGWIPENNIESAIFDLKENIDYVFIDTRKPEPSEEPPTKLKNPAGLKPFQVVVNLFGDPRYREWDPTPIVAYSFALFFGLMVADVVYALGLILVS
;
A
#
# COMPACT_ATOMS: atom_id res chain seq x y z
N VAL A 1 7.45 -4.13 26.19
CA VAL A 1 7.65 -3.65 24.80
C VAL A 1 8.00 -2.18 24.86
N LYS A 2 8.95 -1.72 24.03
CA LYS A 2 9.29 -0.30 23.94
C LYS A 2 8.26 0.37 23.04
N VAL A 3 7.64 1.43 23.51
CA VAL A 3 6.70 2.26 22.76
C VAL A 3 7.37 3.58 22.46
N ARG A 4 7.21 4.04 21.23
CA ARG A 4 7.75 5.29 20.73
C ARG A 4 6.58 6.06 20.15
N VAL A 5 6.32 7.22 20.71
CA VAL A 5 5.18 8.06 20.34
C VAL A 5 5.71 9.36 19.76
N ILE A 6 5.40 9.63 18.49
CA ILE A 6 5.74 10.87 17.82
C ILE A 6 4.46 11.70 17.72
N THR A 7 4.51 12.93 18.20
CA THR A 7 3.35 13.84 18.21
C THR A 7 3.80 15.27 17.93
N LEU A 8 2.86 16.17 17.61
CA LEU A 8 3.16 17.60 17.48
C LEU A 8 3.53 18.19 18.86
N LYS A 9 4.34 19.25 18.87
CA LYS A 9 4.79 19.87 20.14
C LYS A 9 3.63 20.31 21.04
N ASP A 10 2.54 20.81 20.45
CA ASP A 10 1.34 21.25 21.17
C ASP A 10 0.64 20.11 21.93
N TYR A 11 0.82 18.87 21.48
CA TYR A 11 0.20 17.68 22.06
C TYR A 11 1.16 16.91 22.98
N SER A 12 2.37 17.43 23.26
CA SER A 12 3.35 16.76 24.15
C SER A 12 2.78 16.54 25.56
N GLU A 13 2.22 17.59 26.20
CA GLU A 13 1.69 17.48 27.56
C GLU A 13 0.47 16.54 27.67
N PRO A 14 -0.56 16.63 26.78
CA PRO A 14 -1.64 15.64 26.74
C PRO A 14 -1.12 14.21 26.57
N THR A 15 -0.16 14.01 25.66
CA THR A 15 0.42 12.69 25.39
C THR A 15 1.11 12.12 26.62
N PHE A 16 1.90 12.94 27.31
CA PHE A 16 2.58 12.55 28.54
C PHE A 16 1.58 12.16 29.64
N LYS A 17 0.52 12.95 29.82
CA LYS A 17 -0.56 12.68 30.79
C LYS A 17 -1.29 11.37 30.47
N THR A 18 -1.61 11.12 29.20
CA THR A 18 -2.27 9.88 28.77
C THR A 18 -1.37 8.67 29.00
N LEU A 19 -0.09 8.73 28.60
CA LEU A 19 0.88 7.66 28.85
C LEU A 19 1.06 7.35 30.34
N HIS A 20 1.08 8.36 31.20
CA HIS A 20 1.16 8.16 32.65
C HIS A 20 -0.09 7.46 33.21
N LYS A 21 -1.30 7.84 32.76
CA LYS A 21 -2.54 7.15 33.16
C LYS A 21 -2.54 5.67 32.76
N LEU A 22 -1.93 5.35 31.63
CA LEU A 22 -1.81 3.99 31.10
C LEU A 22 -0.77 3.13 31.83
N GLY A 23 -0.03 3.72 32.78
CA GLY A 23 1.02 3.03 33.53
C GLY A 23 2.25 2.70 32.67
N VAL A 24 2.54 3.53 31.66
CA VAL A 24 3.80 3.43 30.91
C VAL A 24 4.95 3.80 31.84
N LEU A 25 5.97 2.94 31.88
CA LEU A 25 7.13 3.05 32.76
C LEU A 25 8.30 3.71 32.03
N HIS A 26 9.13 4.44 32.77
CA HIS A 26 10.32 5.16 32.27
C HIS A 26 10.02 5.97 31.00
N ILE A 27 9.14 6.96 31.13
CA ILE A 27 8.80 7.86 30.03
C ILE A 27 9.93 8.87 29.85
N GLU A 28 10.55 8.88 28.68
CA GLU A 28 11.60 9.82 28.27
C GLU A 28 11.10 10.70 27.13
N GLU A 29 11.24 12.02 27.26
CA GLU A 29 10.90 12.98 26.21
C GLU A 29 12.16 13.43 25.47
N SER A 30 12.14 13.33 24.15
CA SER A 30 13.17 13.83 23.25
C SER A 30 12.58 14.86 22.30
N ARG A 31 13.16 16.08 22.31
CA ARG A 31 12.74 17.19 21.44
C ARG A 31 13.36 17.14 20.03
N GLU A 32 14.31 16.24 19.82
CA GLU A 32 14.96 16.01 18.53
C GLU A 32 14.70 14.57 18.06
N LEU A 33 14.18 14.44 16.84
CA LEU A 33 13.97 13.14 16.21
C LEU A 33 15.23 12.66 15.52
N LYS A 34 15.50 11.36 15.63
CA LYS A 34 16.56 10.73 14.86
C LYS A 34 16.11 10.62 13.39
N PRO A 35 17.02 10.60 12.41
CA PRO A 35 16.68 10.42 11.00
C PRO A 35 15.83 9.16 10.74
N VAL A 36 16.06 8.11 11.52
CA VAL A 36 15.30 6.84 11.46
C VAL A 36 13.82 7.06 11.78
N ASP A 37 13.50 7.95 12.71
CA ASP A 37 12.13 8.18 13.18
C ASP A 37 11.33 8.96 12.14
N LYS A 38 11.97 9.95 11.52
CA LYS A 38 11.42 10.67 10.37
C LYS A 38 11.14 9.71 9.21
N ALA A 39 12.11 8.86 8.88
CA ALA A 39 11.96 7.88 7.80
C ALA A 39 10.82 6.87 8.07
N ALA A 40 10.59 6.49 9.33
CA ALA A 40 9.49 5.61 9.70
C ALA A 40 8.10 6.25 9.44
N VAL A 41 7.92 7.53 9.81
CA VAL A 41 6.69 8.27 9.54
C VAL A 41 6.45 8.43 8.03
N GLU A 42 7.50 8.79 7.28
CA GLU A 42 7.42 8.92 5.82
C GLU A 42 7.10 7.60 5.12
N SER A 43 7.71 6.50 5.58
CA SER A 43 7.45 5.16 5.05
C SER A 43 6.00 4.73 5.28
N GLN A 44 5.45 4.93 6.49
CA GLN A 44 4.05 4.61 6.76
C GLN A 44 3.09 5.52 5.98
N HIS A 45 3.42 6.81 5.80
CA HIS A 45 2.64 7.71 4.96
C HIS A 45 2.58 7.20 3.51
N LYS A 46 3.71 6.75 2.96
CA LYS A 46 3.76 6.16 1.62
C LYS A 46 2.91 4.89 1.54
N GLU A 47 3.03 4.00 2.53
CA GLU A 47 2.22 2.77 2.59
C GLU A 47 0.72 3.09 2.67
N ALA A 48 0.31 4.06 3.49
CA ALA A 48 -1.09 4.48 3.60
C ALA A 48 -1.62 5.02 2.25
N SER A 49 -0.81 5.82 1.54
CA SER A 49 -1.15 6.32 0.21
C SER A 49 -1.30 5.20 -0.82
N GLU A 50 -0.42 4.19 -0.80
CA GLU A 50 -0.51 3.03 -1.71
C GLU A 50 -1.78 2.20 -1.44
N LEU A 51 -2.09 1.95 -0.16
CA LEU A 51 -3.31 1.24 0.23
C LEU A 51 -4.56 2.01 -0.16
N LEU A 52 -4.55 3.35 -0.06
CA LEU A 52 -5.64 4.19 -0.55
C LEU A 52 -5.86 4.06 -2.05
N THR A 53 -4.78 3.97 -2.84
CA THR A 53 -4.88 3.71 -4.29
C THR A 53 -5.52 2.35 -4.56
N PHE A 54 -5.13 1.29 -3.84
CA PHE A 54 -5.76 -0.02 -3.98
C PHE A 54 -7.25 0.00 -3.67
N VAL A 55 -7.63 0.67 -2.57
CA VAL A 55 -9.04 0.84 -2.21
C VAL A 55 -9.80 1.66 -3.25
N GLY A 56 -9.18 2.72 -3.78
CA GLY A 56 -9.74 3.53 -4.87
C GLY A 56 -10.02 2.71 -6.13
N ASN A 57 -9.07 1.86 -6.54
CA ASN A 57 -9.22 0.97 -7.70
C ASN A 57 -10.33 -0.06 -7.49
N MET A 58 -10.55 -0.55 -6.26
CA MET A 58 -11.67 -1.46 -5.99
C MET A 58 -13.02 -0.75 -6.05
N LEU A 59 -13.08 0.50 -5.57
CA LEU A 59 -14.30 1.31 -5.61
C LEU A 59 -14.64 1.82 -7.01
N SER A 60 -13.67 1.98 -7.92
CA SER A 60 -13.96 2.42 -9.30
C SER A 60 -14.84 1.44 -10.08
N TYR A 61 -14.89 0.17 -9.65
CA TYR A 61 -15.78 -0.83 -10.23
C TYR A 61 -17.22 -0.73 -9.72
N ILE A 62 -17.50 0.08 -8.70
CA ILE A 62 -18.83 0.21 -8.11
C ILE A 62 -19.56 1.37 -8.81
N THR A 63 -20.46 1.02 -9.72
CA THR A 63 -21.16 1.96 -10.61
C THR A 63 -22.25 2.75 -9.89
N GLU A 64 -22.86 2.18 -8.85
CA GLU A 64 -23.91 2.86 -8.08
C GLU A 64 -23.31 3.60 -6.89
N LYS A 65 -23.71 4.87 -6.70
CA LYS A 65 -23.43 5.62 -5.48
C LYS A 65 -24.23 5.02 -4.33
N GLN A 66 -23.71 3.96 -3.75
CA GLN A 66 -24.29 3.35 -2.56
C GLN A 66 -23.79 4.11 -1.33
N GLN A 67 -24.73 4.71 -0.59
CA GLN A 67 -24.43 5.32 0.70
C GLN A 67 -24.27 4.20 1.73
N VAL A 68 -23.02 3.98 2.14
CA VAL A 68 -22.72 3.14 3.30
C VAL A 68 -22.73 4.05 4.52
N LEU A 69 -23.72 3.87 5.40
CA LEU A 69 -23.70 4.53 6.70
C LEU A 69 -22.65 3.84 7.58
N PRO A 70 -21.68 4.59 8.14
CA PRO A 70 -20.81 4.03 9.16
C PRO A 70 -21.68 3.71 10.39
N GLY A 71 -21.82 2.42 10.71
CA GLY A 71 -22.39 1.96 11.98
C GLY A 71 -21.35 1.95 13.10
N GLU A 72 -21.63 1.24 14.19
CA GLU A 72 -20.72 1.03 15.34
C GLU A 72 -19.32 0.49 14.93
N ASP A 73 -19.23 -0.24 13.81
CA ASP A 73 -17.97 -0.77 13.27
C ASP A 73 -16.94 0.31 12.87
N ALA A 74 -17.37 1.56 12.66
CA ALA A 74 -16.46 2.64 12.29
C ALA A 74 -15.48 2.95 13.43
N GLU A 75 -15.97 3.10 14.67
CA GLU A 75 -15.13 3.32 15.86
C GLU A 75 -14.15 2.17 16.09
N VAL A 76 -14.59 0.92 15.86
CA VAL A 76 -13.75 -0.28 15.99
C VAL A 76 -12.61 -0.30 14.98
N ILE A 77 -12.79 0.24 13.77
CA ILE A 77 -11.74 0.25 12.75
C ILE A 77 -10.77 1.42 12.93
N TYR A 78 -11.23 2.59 13.39
CA TYR A 78 -10.33 3.72 13.72
C TYR A 78 -9.33 3.38 14.83
N THR A 79 -9.68 2.41 15.66
CA THR A 79 -8.92 2.03 16.85
C THR A 79 -7.94 0.89 16.60
N LYS A 80 -8.03 0.18 15.46
CA LYS A 80 -7.06 -0.86 15.07
C LYS A 80 -5.67 -0.27 14.80
N PRO A 81 -4.58 -1.02 15.06
CA PRO A 81 -3.24 -0.64 14.63
C PRO A 81 -3.14 -0.59 13.09
N PHE A 82 -2.39 0.37 12.56
CA PHE A 82 -2.24 0.56 11.10
C PHE A 82 -1.73 -0.71 10.40
N GLY A 83 -0.80 -1.44 11.02
CA GLY A 83 -0.29 -2.70 10.47
C GLY A 83 -1.35 -3.80 10.32
N GLU A 84 -2.42 -3.78 11.12
CA GLU A 84 -3.54 -4.72 10.97
C GLU A 84 -4.45 -4.31 9.82
N ILE A 85 -4.82 -3.03 9.77
CA ILE A 85 -5.59 -2.45 8.67
C ILE A 85 -4.89 -2.72 7.35
N GLY A 86 -3.57 -2.48 7.26
CA GLY A 86 -2.79 -2.74 6.06
C GLY A 86 -2.77 -4.22 5.65
N ARG A 87 -2.71 -5.15 6.61
CA ARG A 87 -2.81 -6.60 6.31
C ARG A 87 -4.19 -6.99 5.79
N GLU A 88 -5.25 -6.50 6.41
CA GLU A 88 -6.63 -6.78 5.99
C GLU A 88 -6.91 -6.21 4.59
N VAL A 89 -6.49 -4.97 4.32
CA VAL A 89 -6.64 -4.32 3.01
C VAL A 89 -5.84 -5.06 1.94
N ARG A 90 -4.59 -5.48 2.22
CA ARG A 90 -3.79 -6.28 1.27
C ARG A 90 -4.41 -7.65 0.98
N SER A 91 -4.93 -8.32 2.00
CA SER A 91 -5.63 -9.58 1.84
C SER A 91 -6.87 -9.41 0.96
N LEU A 92 -7.65 -8.35 1.20
CA LEU A 92 -8.79 -7.99 0.37
C LEU A 92 -8.33 -7.69 -1.06
N TYR A 93 -7.35 -6.81 -1.26
CA TYR A 93 -6.81 -6.50 -2.58
C TYR A 93 -6.33 -7.74 -3.34
N THR A 94 -5.65 -8.69 -2.68
CA THR A 94 -5.16 -9.92 -3.31
C THR A 94 -6.30 -10.74 -3.93
N ARG A 95 -7.48 -10.76 -3.29
CA ARG A 95 -8.69 -11.41 -3.81
C ARG A 95 -9.25 -10.73 -5.06
N PHE A 96 -8.99 -9.43 -5.25
CA PHE A 96 -9.40 -8.63 -6.41
C PHE A 96 -8.30 -8.53 -7.48
N ALA A 97 -7.04 -8.64 -7.09
CA ALA A 97 -5.87 -8.32 -7.91
C ALA A 97 -5.82 -9.18 -9.18
N GLU A 98 -6.09 -10.48 -9.07
CA GLU A 98 -6.04 -11.38 -10.22
C GLU A 98 -7.08 -11.00 -11.29
N LEU A 99 -8.31 -10.67 -10.87
CA LEU A 99 -9.36 -10.25 -11.79
C LEU A 99 -9.06 -8.87 -12.37
N HIS A 100 -8.65 -7.91 -11.53
CA HIS A 100 -8.28 -6.57 -11.95
C HIS A 100 -7.17 -6.60 -13.00
N GLU A 101 -6.11 -7.38 -12.76
CA GLU A 101 -4.99 -7.53 -13.68
C GLU A 101 -5.42 -8.16 -15.01
N LYS A 102 -6.29 -9.17 -14.98
CA LYS A 102 -6.87 -9.77 -16.19
C LYS A 102 -7.69 -8.75 -16.98
N THR A 103 -8.52 -7.95 -16.31
CA THR A 103 -9.32 -6.90 -16.95
C THR A 103 -8.41 -5.85 -17.61
N VAL A 104 -7.42 -5.33 -16.90
CA VAL A 104 -6.47 -4.33 -17.45
C VAL A 104 -5.68 -4.89 -18.64
N LYS A 105 -5.30 -6.18 -18.61
CA LYS A 105 -4.63 -6.82 -19.75
C LYS A 105 -5.53 -6.92 -20.98
N ILE A 106 -6.78 -7.36 -20.80
CA ILE A 106 -7.74 -7.50 -21.91
C ILE A 106 -8.11 -6.12 -22.47
N ASP A 107 -8.29 -5.12 -21.61
CA ASP A 107 -8.62 -3.75 -22.01
C ASP A 107 -7.50 -3.16 -22.90
N LYS A 108 -6.24 -3.29 -22.48
CA LYS A 108 -5.07 -2.91 -23.30
C LYS A 108 -5.00 -3.67 -24.63
N GLU A 109 -5.33 -4.95 -24.64
CA GLU A 109 -5.35 -5.75 -25.88
C GLU A 109 -6.46 -5.28 -26.83
N ILE A 110 -7.64 -4.93 -26.30
CA ILE A 110 -8.74 -4.35 -27.08
C ILE A 110 -8.34 -2.99 -27.64
N GLU A 111 -7.76 -2.09 -26.82
CA GLU A 111 -7.27 -0.78 -27.28
C GLU A 111 -6.29 -0.92 -28.44
N GLN A 112 -5.30 -1.83 -28.32
CA GLN A 112 -4.31 -2.08 -29.37
C GLN A 112 -4.94 -2.65 -30.65
N LEU A 113 -5.84 -3.63 -30.53
CA LEU A 113 -6.50 -4.23 -31.69
C LEU A 113 -7.47 -3.26 -32.36
N ALA A 114 -8.19 -2.44 -31.59
CA ALA A 114 -9.10 -1.41 -32.09
C ALA A 114 -8.32 -0.31 -32.83
N GLU A 115 -7.17 0.11 -32.29
CA GLU A 115 -6.26 1.06 -32.95
C GLU A 115 -5.74 0.51 -34.28
N GLN A 116 -5.25 -0.74 -34.28
CA GLN A 116 -4.80 -1.42 -35.50
C GLN A 116 -5.92 -1.52 -36.53
N LYS A 117 -7.12 -1.95 -36.12
CA LYS A 117 -8.29 -2.04 -37.00
C LYS A 117 -8.66 -0.68 -37.58
N LYS A 118 -8.69 0.39 -36.76
CA LYS A 118 -9.02 1.76 -37.18
C LYS A 118 -8.11 2.21 -38.32
N TYR A 119 -6.78 2.13 -38.12
CA TYR A 119 -5.82 2.66 -39.09
C TYR A 119 -5.61 1.74 -40.28
N LEU A 120 -5.54 0.43 -40.09
CA LEU A 120 -5.39 -0.51 -41.20
C LEU A 120 -6.67 -0.61 -42.05
N GLY A 121 -7.83 -0.28 -41.47
CA GLY A 121 -9.09 -0.10 -42.20
C GLY A 121 -9.01 0.97 -43.30
N ALA A 122 -8.11 1.95 -43.17
CA ALA A 122 -7.87 2.97 -44.22
C ALA A 122 -7.36 2.35 -45.53
N PHE A 123 -6.70 1.18 -45.45
CA PHE A 123 -6.18 0.45 -46.59
C PHE A 123 -7.09 -0.69 -47.06
N SER A 124 -8.32 -0.81 -46.51
CA SER A 124 -9.24 -1.92 -46.80
C SER A 124 -9.60 -2.10 -48.28
N GLN A 125 -9.50 -1.04 -49.10
CA GLN A 125 -9.75 -1.11 -50.54
C GLN A 125 -8.60 -1.78 -51.33
N GLN A 126 -7.43 -1.97 -50.71
CA GLN A 126 -6.25 -2.63 -51.30
C GLN A 126 -6.36 -4.14 -51.07
N HIS A 127 -6.79 -4.88 -52.10
CA HIS A 127 -7.17 -6.29 -51.96
C HIS A 127 -5.98 -7.25 -51.81
N ASP A 128 -4.77 -6.85 -52.26
CA ASP A 128 -3.59 -7.74 -52.33
C ASP A 128 -2.55 -7.48 -51.22
N LEU A 129 -2.79 -6.52 -50.33
CA LEU A 129 -1.80 -6.10 -49.33
C LEU A 129 -1.67 -7.13 -48.19
N ARG A 130 -0.45 -7.58 -47.91
CA ARG A 130 -0.16 -8.46 -46.75
C ARG A 130 0.38 -7.64 -45.58
N LEU A 131 0.16 -8.11 -44.36
CA LEU A 131 0.70 -7.48 -43.16
C LEU A 131 2.23 -7.43 -43.14
N ARG A 132 2.89 -8.46 -43.67
CA ARG A 132 4.35 -8.50 -43.82
C ARG A 132 4.88 -7.36 -44.68
N ASP A 133 4.12 -6.96 -45.70
CA ASP A 133 4.49 -5.86 -46.58
C ASP A 133 4.40 -4.51 -45.86
N LEU A 134 3.56 -4.41 -44.82
CA LEU A 134 3.41 -3.20 -44.02
C LEU A 134 4.48 -3.04 -42.94
N ARG A 135 5.23 -4.10 -42.64
CA ARG A 135 6.30 -4.14 -41.63
C ARG A 135 7.51 -4.90 -42.16
N PHE A 136 7.97 -4.54 -43.34
CA PHE A 136 9.16 -5.14 -43.95
C PHE A 136 10.43 -4.44 -43.46
N SER A 137 11.48 -5.21 -43.19
CA SER A 137 12.82 -4.68 -42.96
C SER A 137 13.81 -5.64 -43.59
N GLY A 138 14.44 -5.21 -44.68
CA GLY A 138 15.55 -5.92 -45.34
C GLY A 138 16.86 -5.14 -45.24
N ASP A 139 17.86 -5.54 -46.02
CA ASP A 139 19.20 -4.93 -45.98
C ASP A 139 19.24 -3.51 -46.54
N TYR A 140 18.33 -3.19 -47.49
CA TYR A 140 18.32 -1.92 -48.21
C TYR A 140 17.03 -1.12 -48.05
N LEU A 141 15.90 -1.81 -47.86
CA LEU A 141 14.57 -1.21 -47.79
C LEU A 141 13.86 -1.60 -46.51
N PHE A 142 13.07 -0.67 -45.98
CA PHE A 142 12.09 -0.95 -44.95
C PHE A 142 10.73 -0.38 -45.36
N SER A 143 9.68 -0.97 -44.81
CA SER A 143 8.33 -0.46 -44.91
C SER A 143 7.68 -0.42 -43.52
N THR A 144 6.91 0.63 -43.27
CA THR A 144 6.27 0.87 -41.97
C THR A 144 5.07 1.78 -42.17
N VAL A 145 4.08 1.64 -41.28
CA VAL A 145 2.90 2.51 -41.26
C VAL A 145 3.07 3.57 -40.18
N PHE A 146 2.87 4.82 -40.57
CA PHE A 146 2.90 5.98 -39.70
C PHE A 146 1.52 6.61 -39.61
N VAL A 147 1.20 7.18 -38.45
CA VAL A 147 -0.04 7.90 -38.21
C VAL A 147 0.30 9.29 -37.70
N LEU A 148 -0.27 10.31 -38.32
CA LEU A 148 -0.06 11.70 -37.94
C LEU A 148 -1.32 12.53 -38.22
N SER A 149 -1.45 13.70 -37.59
CA SER A 149 -2.55 14.60 -37.91
C SER A 149 -2.44 15.06 -39.37
N THR A 150 -3.58 15.33 -40.01
CA THR A 150 -3.59 15.80 -41.41
C THR A 150 -2.79 17.09 -41.60
N GLU A 151 -2.86 18.02 -40.64
CA GLU A 151 -2.08 19.26 -40.64
C GLU A 151 -0.56 19.00 -40.56
N ALA A 152 -0.14 18.09 -39.69
CA ALA A 152 1.26 17.70 -39.57
C ALA A 152 1.76 17.02 -40.86
N TYR A 153 0.91 16.21 -41.50
CA TYR A 153 1.27 15.56 -42.75
C TYR A 153 1.48 16.58 -43.87
N GLU A 154 0.58 17.55 -44.03
CA GLU A 154 0.69 18.59 -45.06
C GLU A 154 1.97 19.41 -44.93
N THR A 155 2.37 19.75 -43.70
CA THR A 155 3.63 20.49 -43.46
C THR A 155 4.88 19.67 -43.75
N LEU A 156 4.86 18.37 -43.42
CA LEU A 156 5.99 17.47 -43.61
C LEU A 156 6.05 16.81 -44.99
N HIS A 157 4.96 16.86 -45.77
CA HIS A 157 4.83 16.11 -47.04
C HIS A 157 6.02 16.31 -47.98
N ASN A 158 6.46 17.55 -48.15
CA ASN A 158 7.58 17.89 -49.02
C ASN A 158 8.94 17.38 -48.50
N GLN A 159 9.10 17.26 -47.18
CA GLN A 159 10.31 16.70 -46.58
C GLN A 159 10.29 15.17 -46.64
N LEU A 160 9.15 14.56 -46.34
CA LEU A 160 8.95 13.11 -46.39
C LEU A 160 9.15 12.57 -47.82
N ASN A 161 8.60 13.24 -48.84
CA ASN A 161 8.76 12.84 -50.24
C ASN A 161 10.23 12.78 -50.72
N LYS A 162 11.16 13.47 -50.05
CA LYS A 162 12.60 13.37 -50.39
C LYS A 162 13.22 12.04 -49.96
N TYR A 163 12.68 11.45 -48.91
CA TYR A 163 13.19 10.21 -48.32
C TYR A 163 12.36 8.99 -48.72
N LEU A 164 11.09 9.16 -49.07
CA LEU A 164 10.18 8.09 -49.47
C LEU A 164 10.44 7.63 -50.90
N LEU A 165 10.48 6.32 -51.12
CA LEU A 165 10.54 5.70 -52.44
C LEU A 165 9.14 5.42 -53.00
N GLY A 166 8.17 5.25 -52.11
CA GLY A 166 6.77 5.00 -52.45
C GLY A 166 5.94 4.87 -51.19
N GLY A 167 4.63 4.97 -51.32
CA GLY A 167 3.73 4.84 -50.19
C GLY A 167 2.27 4.94 -50.59
N ILE A 168 1.40 4.50 -49.68
CA ILE A 168 -0.05 4.62 -49.81
C ILE A 168 -0.51 5.51 -48.66
N ILE A 169 -1.43 6.43 -48.96
CA ILE A 169 -2.01 7.33 -47.98
C ILE A 169 -3.46 6.93 -47.79
N GLY A 170 -3.88 6.76 -46.55
CA GLY A 170 -5.26 6.65 -46.14
C GLY A 170 -5.60 7.78 -45.18
N THR A 171 -6.83 8.25 -45.19
CA THR A 171 -7.32 9.26 -44.23
C THR A 171 -8.37 8.61 -43.34
N VAL A 172 -8.21 8.77 -42.02
CA VAL A 172 -9.18 8.33 -41.02
C VAL A 172 -9.49 9.52 -40.13
N GLU A 173 -10.71 10.05 -40.24
CA GLU A 173 -11.12 11.27 -39.53
C GLU A 173 -10.18 12.46 -39.83
N ASN A 174 -9.47 12.99 -38.84
CA ASN A 174 -8.47 14.06 -38.95
C ASN A 174 -7.02 13.55 -38.89
N GLU A 175 -6.82 12.24 -39.03
CA GLU A 175 -5.51 11.60 -39.03
C GLU A 175 -5.21 11.03 -40.42
N THR A 176 -3.97 11.23 -40.86
CA THR A 176 -3.41 10.65 -42.08
C THR A 176 -2.57 9.43 -41.71
N VAL A 177 -2.94 8.30 -42.30
CA VAL A 177 -2.22 7.02 -42.20
C VAL A 177 -1.34 6.87 -43.43
N LEU A 178 -0.04 6.95 -43.23
CA LEU A 178 0.96 6.83 -44.29
C LEU A 178 1.62 5.45 -44.21
N TYR A 179 1.35 4.60 -45.20
CA TYR A 179 2.20 3.46 -45.48
C TYR A 179 3.41 3.95 -46.28
N ALA A 180 4.61 3.85 -45.70
CA ALA A 180 5.84 4.37 -46.26
C ALA A 180 6.82 3.26 -46.60
N ILE A 181 7.45 3.36 -47.77
CA ILE A 181 8.57 2.51 -48.20
C ILE A 181 9.78 3.43 -48.41
N SER A 182 10.90 3.13 -47.75
CA SER A 182 12.13 3.92 -47.83
C SER A 182 13.39 3.07 -47.67
N LYS A 183 14.55 3.68 -47.91
CA LYS A 183 15.85 3.07 -47.64
C LYS A 183 16.11 3.01 -46.14
N VAL A 184 16.73 1.93 -45.67
CA VAL A 184 17.05 1.74 -44.24
C VAL A 184 17.89 2.89 -43.67
N GLU A 185 18.79 3.46 -44.47
CA GLU A 185 19.60 4.65 -44.11
C GLU A 185 18.78 5.87 -43.69
N ASN A 186 17.56 6.02 -44.23
CA ASN A 186 16.69 7.15 -43.94
C ASN A 186 15.72 6.89 -42.77
N ARG A 187 15.77 5.70 -42.15
CA ARG A 187 14.80 5.29 -41.13
C ARG A 187 14.78 6.24 -39.94
N GLU A 188 15.93 6.50 -39.33
CA GLU A 188 16.03 7.38 -38.16
C GLU A 188 15.56 8.81 -38.48
N ALA A 189 15.86 9.31 -39.69
CA ALA A 189 15.43 10.63 -40.13
C ALA A 189 13.91 10.72 -40.28
N ILE A 190 13.28 9.70 -40.90
CA ILE A 190 11.82 9.64 -41.08
C ILE A 190 11.13 9.49 -39.73
N GLU A 191 11.58 8.55 -38.89
CA GLU A 191 11.01 8.33 -37.55
C GLU A 191 11.11 9.60 -36.71
N SER A 192 12.27 10.28 -36.70
CA SER A 192 12.47 11.53 -35.97
C SER A 192 11.57 12.67 -36.46
N LEU A 193 11.42 12.84 -37.78
CA LEU A 193 10.55 13.88 -38.35
C LEU A 193 9.08 13.67 -37.93
N ILE A 194 8.62 12.42 -37.98
CA ILE A 194 7.25 12.06 -37.65
C ILE A 194 7.00 12.22 -36.15
N THR A 195 7.91 11.72 -35.31
CA THR A 195 7.79 11.86 -33.85
C THR A 195 7.87 13.33 -33.40
N ASN A 196 8.73 14.15 -34.01
CA ASN A 196 8.82 15.59 -33.70
C ASN A 196 7.55 16.37 -34.06
N ALA A 197 6.80 15.92 -35.06
CA ALA A 197 5.50 16.49 -35.41
C ALA A 197 4.34 15.86 -34.63
N GLY A 198 4.62 15.04 -33.60
CA GLY A 198 3.61 14.38 -32.77
C GLY A 198 2.96 13.15 -33.41
N GLY A 199 3.51 12.65 -34.52
CA GLY A 199 3.07 11.42 -35.16
C GLY A 199 3.61 10.17 -34.44
N LYS A 200 2.97 9.04 -34.69
CA LYS A 200 3.29 7.74 -34.09
C LYS A 200 3.52 6.67 -35.16
N ILE A 201 4.29 5.66 -34.78
CA ILE A 201 4.54 4.47 -35.59
C ILE A 201 3.51 3.41 -35.20
N LEU A 202 2.76 2.91 -36.17
CA LEU A 202 1.78 1.85 -35.92
C LEU A 202 2.51 0.50 -35.77
N LEU A 203 2.32 -0.17 -34.64
CA LEU A 203 2.87 -1.51 -34.42
C LEU A 203 2.00 -2.55 -35.12
N ILE A 204 2.59 -3.24 -36.11
CA ILE A 204 1.90 -4.24 -36.92
C ILE A 204 2.30 -5.64 -36.45
N PRO A 205 1.31 -6.54 -36.21
CA PRO A 205 1.59 -7.90 -35.77
C PRO A 205 2.34 -8.71 -36.83
N ASP A 206 3.20 -9.61 -36.38
CA ASP A 206 3.96 -10.53 -37.24
C ASP A 206 3.10 -11.74 -37.64
N GLU A 207 2.12 -11.50 -38.51
CA GLU A 207 1.25 -12.55 -39.06
C GLU A 207 1.33 -12.55 -40.60
N ASP A 208 1.47 -13.73 -41.22
CA ASP A 208 1.47 -13.88 -42.68
C ASP A 208 0.02 -14.01 -43.21
N LEU A 209 -0.76 -12.94 -43.02
CA LEU A 209 -2.15 -12.87 -43.46
C LEU A 209 -2.34 -11.68 -44.42
N THR A 210 -3.36 -11.80 -45.27
CA THR A 210 -3.86 -10.67 -46.03
C THR A 210 -4.57 -9.69 -45.11
N LEU A 211 -4.50 -8.39 -45.43
CA LEU A 211 -5.12 -7.33 -44.65
C LEU A 211 -6.61 -7.62 -44.37
N ARG A 212 -7.35 -8.07 -45.38
CA ARG A 212 -8.78 -8.40 -45.23
C ARG A 212 -9.04 -9.51 -44.21
N LYS A 213 -8.31 -10.63 -44.29
CA LYS A 213 -8.44 -11.73 -43.34
C LYS A 213 -8.04 -11.31 -41.93
N PHE A 214 -7.03 -10.45 -41.82
CA PHE A 214 -6.62 -9.88 -40.55
C PHE A 214 -7.71 -9.00 -39.94
N LEU A 215 -8.34 -8.12 -40.71
CA LEU A 215 -9.43 -7.26 -40.24
C LEU A 215 -10.65 -8.10 -39.80
N GLU A 216 -11.03 -9.13 -40.57
CA GLU A 216 -12.12 -10.05 -40.20
C GLU A 216 -11.81 -10.82 -38.90
N LYS A 217 -10.61 -11.42 -38.80
CA LYS A 217 -10.17 -12.14 -37.59
C LYS A 217 -10.04 -11.22 -36.38
N THR A 218 -9.58 -9.99 -36.58
CA THR A 218 -9.45 -8.97 -35.53
C THR A 218 -10.82 -8.54 -35.05
N GLU A 219 -11.81 -8.43 -35.93
CA GLU A 219 -13.18 -8.12 -35.54
C GLU A 219 -13.81 -9.20 -34.68
N ASP A 220 -13.70 -10.47 -35.11
CA ASP A 220 -14.18 -11.60 -34.31
C ASP A 220 -13.47 -11.67 -32.96
N LYS A 221 -12.17 -11.34 -32.93
CA LYS A 221 -11.37 -11.32 -31.70
C LYS A 221 -11.79 -10.19 -30.77
N LEU A 222 -12.01 -8.98 -31.29
CA LEU A 222 -12.48 -7.82 -30.55
C LEU A 222 -13.81 -8.13 -29.88
N HIS A 223 -14.81 -8.61 -30.65
CA HIS A 223 -16.11 -8.97 -30.08
C HIS A 223 -16.00 -10.01 -28.97
N ARG A 224 -15.15 -11.03 -29.13
CA ARG A 224 -14.93 -12.06 -28.08
C ARG A 224 -14.23 -11.49 -26.84
N LEU A 225 -13.28 -10.58 -27.02
CA LEU A 225 -12.57 -9.94 -25.91
C LEU A 225 -13.47 -8.96 -25.17
N GLU A 226 -14.28 -8.18 -25.88
CA GLU A 226 -15.28 -7.28 -25.30
C GLU A 226 -16.32 -8.06 -24.48
N GLU A 227 -16.85 -9.17 -25.01
CA GLU A 227 -17.80 -10.00 -24.27
C GLU A 227 -17.16 -10.61 -23.00
N LYS A 228 -15.90 -11.05 -23.08
CA LYS A 228 -15.14 -11.51 -21.90
C LYS A 228 -14.90 -10.39 -20.90
N LEU A 229 -14.56 -9.19 -21.37
CA LEU A 229 -14.34 -8.01 -20.55
C LEU A 229 -15.61 -7.66 -19.78
N THR A 230 -16.76 -7.63 -20.45
CA THR A 230 -18.06 -7.40 -19.80
C THR A 230 -18.33 -8.39 -18.68
N LYS A 231 -18.11 -9.69 -18.91
CA LYS A 231 -18.27 -10.74 -17.88
C LYS A 231 -17.32 -10.54 -16.70
N LEU A 232 -16.06 -10.16 -16.95
CA LEU A 232 -15.10 -9.89 -15.88
C LEU A 232 -15.47 -8.63 -15.07
N TYR A 233 -15.97 -7.59 -15.74
CA TYR A 233 -16.48 -6.39 -15.07
C TYR A 233 -17.68 -6.69 -14.18
N GLU A 234 -18.61 -7.53 -14.63
CA GLU A 234 -19.75 -7.99 -13.83
C GLU A 234 -19.30 -8.81 -12.60
N GLU A 235 -18.30 -9.69 -12.76
CA GLU A 235 -17.74 -10.45 -11.63
C GLU A 235 -17.05 -9.52 -10.62
N LEU A 236 -16.28 -8.54 -11.11
CA LEU A 236 -15.63 -7.53 -10.27
C LEU A 236 -16.66 -6.68 -9.51
N GLN A 237 -17.70 -6.22 -10.18
CA GLN A 237 -18.82 -5.50 -9.57
C GLN A 237 -19.48 -6.31 -8.46
N THR A 238 -19.75 -7.59 -8.73
CA THR A 238 -20.38 -8.50 -7.76
C THR A 238 -19.51 -8.66 -6.52
N LYS A 239 -18.21 -8.93 -6.69
CA LYS A 239 -17.27 -9.06 -5.56
C LYS A 239 -17.11 -7.74 -4.79
N ALA A 240 -17.00 -6.62 -5.51
CA ALA A 240 -16.85 -5.30 -4.90
C ALA A 240 -18.09 -4.93 -4.09
N GLY A 241 -19.29 -5.26 -4.60
CA GLY A 241 -20.57 -5.08 -3.90
C GLY A 241 -20.68 -5.94 -2.64
N GLN A 242 -20.26 -7.21 -2.68
CA GLN A 242 -20.27 -8.11 -1.52
C GLN A 242 -19.39 -7.59 -0.36
N GLU A 243 -18.26 -6.95 -0.69
CA GLU A 243 -17.30 -6.43 0.28
C GLU A 243 -17.38 -4.91 0.45
N LEU A 244 -18.41 -4.25 -0.10
CA LEU A 244 -18.50 -2.79 -0.17
C LEU A 244 -18.38 -2.13 1.21
N ARG A 245 -19.05 -2.70 2.22
CA ARG A 245 -19.00 -2.17 3.59
C ARG A 245 -17.56 -2.19 4.13
N SER A 246 -16.86 -3.31 3.98
CA SER A 246 -15.47 -3.46 4.38
C SER A 246 -14.57 -2.45 3.65
N ILE A 247 -14.71 -2.33 2.33
CA ILE A 247 -13.92 -1.42 1.49
C ILE A 247 -14.18 0.04 1.89
N ALA A 248 -15.43 0.42 2.13
CA ALA A 248 -15.81 1.77 2.56
C ALA A 248 -15.22 2.11 3.93
N LEU A 249 -15.28 1.19 4.89
CA LEU A 249 -14.70 1.38 6.21
C LEU A 249 -13.17 1.50 6.16
N PHE A 250 -12.49 0.64 5.38
CA PHE A 250 -11.05 0.76 5.17
C PHE A 250 -10.67 2.07 4.50
N ARG A 251 -11.47 2.55 3.54
CA ARG A 251 -11.25 3.85 2.92
C ARG A 251 -11.28 4.97 3.94
N LEU A 252 -12.29 5.01 4.80
CA LEU A 252 -12.43 6.04 5.83
C LEU A 252 -11.24 6.02 6.81
N ALA A 253 -10.89 4.83 7.30
CA ALA A 253 -9.76 4.66 8.22
C ALA A 253 -8.42 5.07 7.57
N LEU A 254 -8.17 4.66 6.34
CA LEU A 254 -6.95 5.01 5.61
C LEU A 254 -6.90 6.49 5.25
N ILE A 255 -8.02 7.16 4.94
CA ILE A 255 -8.04 8.61 4.68
C ILE A 255 -7.63 9.36 5.95
N ALA A 256 -8.25 9.02 7.10
CA ALA A 256 -7.93 9.64 8.37
C ALA A 256 -6.46 9.44 8.74
N GLU A 257 -5.97 8.20 8.60
CA GLU A 257 -4.58 7.86 8.89
C GLU A 257 -3.60 8.59 7.94
N ASN A 258 -3.89 8.61 6.65
CA ASN A 258 -3.04 9.29 5.66
C ASN A 258 -2.97 10.79 5.89
N GLN A 259 -4.10 11.43 6.24
CA GLN A 259 -4.13 12.85 6.61
C GLN A 259 -3.27 13.13 7.85
N ARG A 260 -3.42 12.31 8.90
CA ARG A 260 -2.63 12.41 10.13
C ARG A 260 -1.13 12.28 9.84
N LEU A 261 -0.74 11.24 9.09
CA LEU A 261 0.66 10.99 8.73
C LEU A 261 1.23 12.08 7.82
N SER A 262 0.43 12.65 6.92
CA SER A 262 0.86 13.77 6.05
C SER A 262 1.21 15.02 6.86
N VAL A 263 0.39 15.35 7.87
CA VAL A 263 0.67 16.46 8.80
C VAL A 263 1.93 16.17 9.62
N LEU A 264 2.04 14.96 10.17
CA LEU A 264 3.22 14.56 10.96
C LEU A 264 4.50 14.57 10.12
N ALA A 265 4.48 14.10 8.87
CA ALA A 265 5.63 14.13 7.98
C ALA A 265 6.12 15.56 7.72
N LYS A 266 5.21 16.49 7.42
CA LYS A 266 5.52 17.92 7.26
C LYS A 266 6.03 18.54 8.57
N ALA A 267 5.45 18.17 9.70
CA ALA A 267 5.91 18.65 11.01
C ALA A 267 7.30 18.11 11.36
N CYS A 268 7.65 16.88 10.94
CA CYS A 268 9.00 16.33 11.04
C CYS A 268 10.01 17.14 10.22
N GLU A 269 9.65 17.58 9.01
CA GLU A 269 10.48 18.50 8.21
C GLU A 269 10.68 19.85 8.91
N ALA A 270 9.62 20.40 9.48
CA ALA A 270 9.63 21.66 10.21
C ALA A 270 10.25 21.58 11.62
N ARG A 271 10.71 20.38 12.06
CA ARG A 271 11.20 20.13 13.43
C ARG A 271 10.20 20.55 14.52
N TYR A 272 8.91 20.41 14.21
CA TYR A 272 7.78 20.78 15.08
C TYR A 272 7.07 19.55 15.65
N VAL A 273 7.84 18.63 16.19
CA VAL A 273 7.38 17.34 16.70
C VAL A 273 8.20 16.97 17.93
N THR A 274 7.60 16.16 18.79
CA THR A 274 8.19 15.62 20.01
C THR A 274 8.13 14.10 19.94
N LEU A 275 9.23 13.45 20.33
CA LEU A 275 9.30 12.00 20.51
C LEU A 275 9.20 11.69 22.00
N ILE A 276 8.28 10.81 22.38
CA ILE A 276 8.13 10.30 23.73
C ILE A 276 8.35 8.79 23.68
N GLU A 277 9.35 8.31 24.41
CA GLU A 277 9.67 6.88 24.52
C GLU A 277 9.27 6.36 25.90
N GLY A 278 8.85 5.10 25.98
CA GLY A 278 8.54 4.46 27.26
C GLY A 278 8.33 2.96 27.13
N TRP A 279 8.11 2.31 28.26
CA TRP A 279 7.93 0.86 28.33
C TRP A 279 6.52 0.50 28.78
N ILE A 280 5.86 -0.34 27.98
CA ILE A 280 4.54 -0.88 28.32
C ILE A 280 4.59 -2.42 28.39
N PRO A 281 3.85 -3.05 29.31
CA PRO A 281 3.59 -4.49 29.26
C PRO A 281 2.93 -4.89 27.94
N GLU A 282 3.33 -6.02 27.37
CA GLU A 282 2.83 -6.50 26.07
C GLU A 282 1.30 -6.66 26.07
N ASN A 283 0.74 -7.13 27.18
CA ASN A 283 -0.70 -7.34 27.36
C ASN A 283 -1.53 -6.04 27.38
N ASN A 284 -0.90 -4.87 27.48
CA ASN A 284 -1.58 -3.57 27.60
C ASN A 284 -1.35 -2.68 26.36
N ILE A 285 -0.72 -3.21 25.30
CA ILE A 285 -0.38 -2.42 24.11
C ILE A 285 -1.64 -1.94 23.39
N GLU A 286 -2.60 -2.83 23.14
CA GLU A 286 -3.81 -2.51 22.37
C GLU A 286 -4.63 -1.42 23.06
N SER A 287 -4.87 -1.54 24.37
CA SER A 287 -5.58 -0.51 25.14
C SER A 287 -4.83 0.83 25.13
N ALA A 288 -3.50 0.82 25.21
CA ALA A 288 -2.73 2.05 25.18
C ALA A 288 -2.75 2.74 23.81
N ILE A 289 -2.69 1.97 22.72
CA ILE A 289 -2.83 2.49 21.36
C ILE A 289 -4.22 3.12 21.19
N PHE A 290 -5.26 2.45 21.69
CA PHE A 290 -6.63 2.94 21.68
C PHE A 290 -6.73 4.31 22.39
N ASP A 291 -6.34 4.36 23.65
CA ASP A 291 -6.48 5.56 24.48
C ASP A 291 -5.63 6.74 23.93
N LEU A 292 -4.46 6.45 23.35
CA LEU A 292 -3.64 7.48 22.69
C LEU A 292 -4.31 8.03 21.43
N LYS A 293 -4.86 7.17 20.58
CA LYS A 293 -5.54 7.60 19.34
C LYS A 293 -6.83 8.35 19.61
N GLU A 294 -7.56 8.01 20.67
CA GLU A 294 -8.81 8.68 21.04
C GLU A 294 -8.57 10.08 21.62
N ASN A 295 -7.50 10.25 22.40
CA ASN A 295 -7.23 11.50 23.10
C ASN A 295 -6.29 12.46 22.35
N ILE A 296 -5.62 12.00 21.28
CA ILE A 296 -4.58 12.77 20.58
C ILE A 296 -4.75 12.63 19.06
N ASP A 297 -5.09 13.74 18.40
CA ASP A 297 -5.38 13.76 16.97
C ASP A 297 -4.16 13.39 16.12
N TYR A 298 -2.99 13.96 16.41
CA TYR A 298 -1.77 13.83 15.62
C TYR A 298 -0.71 13.01 16.34
N VAL A 299 -0.93 11.70 16.39
CA VAL A 299 -0.03 10.75 17.05
C VAL A 299 0.47 9.70 16.07
N PHE A 300 1.74 9.35 16.13
CA PHE A 300 2.31 8.16 15.48
C PHE A 300 2.87 7.26 16.56
N ILE A 301 2.50 5.99 16.53
CA ILE A 301 2.88 5.02 17.57
C ILE A 301 3.64 3.89 16.89
N ASP A 302 4.89 3.71 17.32
CA ASP A 302 5.74 2.60 16.94
C ASP A 302 6.05 1.74 18.16
N THR A 303 6.06 0.42 17.98
CA THR A 303 6.29 -0.53 19.07
C THR A 303 7.31 -1.57 18.66
N ARG A 304 8.29 -1.82 19.53
CA ARG A 304 9.36 -2.78 19.28
C ARG A 304 9.70 -3.60 20.51
N LYS A 305 10.18 -4.82 20.30
CA LYS A 305 10.73 -5.65 21.38
C LYS A 305 12.04 -5.04 21.89
N PRO A 306 12.36 -5.20 23.19
CA PRO A 306 13.61 -4.74 23.77
C PRO A 306 14.82 -5.37 23.06
N GLU A 307 15.83 -4.57 22.75
CA GLU A 307 17.09 -5.07 22.22
C GLU A 307 17.91 -5.82 23.28
N PRO A 308 18.86 -6.69 22.88
CA PRO A 308 19.78 -7.36 23.81
C PRO A 308 20.50 -6.42 24.79
N SER A 309 20.82 -5.20 24.35
CA SER A 309 21.50 -4.16 25.10
C SER A 309 20.59 -3.27 25.95
N GLU A 310 19.26 -3.32 25.74
CA GLU A 310 18.31 -2.51 26.52
C GLU A 310 17.89 -3.26 27.78
N GLU A 311 17.81 -2.53 28.90
CA GLU A 311 17.31 -3.02 30.18
C GLU A 311 15.94 -2.39 30.48
N PRO A 312 14.83 -2.99 30.01
CA PRO A 312 13.50 -2.48 30.32
C PRO A 312 13.17 -2.66 31.80
N PRO A 313 12.22 -1.87 32.34
CA PRO A 313 11.79 -1.99 33.73
C PRO A 313 11.18 -3.38 33.99
N THR A 314 11.56 -3.98 35.12
CA THR A 314 11.06 -5.29 35.54
C THR A 314 9.69 -5.15 36.20
N LYS A 315 8.70 -5.88 35.69
CA LYS A 315 7.37 -5.99 36.30
C LYS A 315 7.12 -7.43 36.72
N LEU A 316 7.26 -7.71 38.01
CA LEU A 316 7.02 -9.04 38.58
C LEU A 316 5.51 -9.36 38.60
N LYS A 317 5.16 -10.60 38.23
CA LYS A 317 3.78 -11.10 38.20
C LYS A 317 3.61 -12.25 39.19
N ASN A 318 3.51 -11.91 40.47
CA ASN A 318 3.33 -12.89 41.54
C ASN A 318 1.84 -13.10 41.92
N PRO A 319 1.40 -14.35 42.17
CA PRO A 319 0.05 -14.65 42.64
C PRO A 319 -0.19 -14.06 44.04
N ALA A 320 -1.45 -13.91 44.44
CA ALA A 320 -1.85 -13.16 45.65
C ALA A 320 -1.13 -13.64 46.93
N GLY A 321 -0.92 -14.95 47.11
CA GLY A 321 -0.20 -15.49 48.26
C GLY A 321 1.31 -15.22 48.28
N LEU A 322 1.92 -14.92 47.12
CA LEU A 322 3.35 -14.61 47.00
C LEU A 322 3.65 -13.11 47.00
N LYS A 323 2.65 -12.25 46.81
CA LYS A 323 2.80 -10.78 46.79
C LYS A 323 3.47 -10.20 48.05
N PRO A 324 3.19 -10.68 49.28
CA PRO A 324 3.87 -10.15 50.47
C PRO A 324 5.38 -10.36 50.43
N PHE A 325 5.83 -11.50 49.89
CA PHE A 325 7.25 -11.84 49.78
C PHE A 325 7.96 -11.08 48.66
N GLN A 326 7.22 -10.59 47.67
CA GLN A 326 7.77 -9.72 46.64
C GLN A 326 8.32 -8.42 47.25
N VAL A 327 7.67 -7.87 48.29
CA VAL A 327 8.18 -6.68 49.00
C VAL A 327 9.55 -6.96 49.60
N VAL A 328 9.76 -8.17 50.13
CA VAL A 328 11.05 -8.60 50.69
C VAL A 328 12.10 -8.66 49.60
N VAL A 329 11.78 -9.25 48.44
CA VAL A 329 12.70 -9.28 47.29
C VAL A 329 13.08 -7.86 46.85
N ASN A 330 12.09 -6.98 46.68
CA ASN A 330 12.31 -5.61 46.24
C ASN A 330 13.18 -4.79 47.22
N LEU A 331 13.20 -5.13 48.52
CA LEU A 331 14.09 -4.47 49.50
C LEU A 331 15.58 -4.79 49.26
N PHE A 332 15.90 -5.97 48.70
CA PHE A 332 17.27 -6.35 48.37
C PHE A 332 17.68 -5.91 46.96
N GLY A 333 16.71 -5.49 46.14
CA GLY A 333 16.89 -5.02 44.77
C GLY A 333 15.96 -5.75 43.81
N ASP A 334 15.46 -5.02 42.82
CA ASP A 334 14.62 -5.61 41.78
C ASP A 334 15.45 -6.55 40.89
N PRO A 335 14.94 -7.75 40.54
CA PRO A 335 15.65 -8.63 39.63
C PRO A 335 15.77 -7.98 38.25
N ARG A 336 16.86 -8.26 37.53
CA ARG A 336 16.99 -7.76 36.16
C ARG A 336 15.92 -8.37 35.27
N TYR A 337 15.57 -7.67 34.21
CA TYR A 337 14.49 -8.08 33.31
C TYR A 337 14.61 -9.52 32.77
N ARG A 338 15.84 -10.04 32.62
CA ARG A 338 16.14 -11.39 32.11
C ARG A 338 16.52 -12.38 33.20
N GLU A 339 16.45 -11.98 34.46
CA GLU A 339 16.73 -12.86 35.58
C GLU A 339 15.47 -13.60 36.02
N TRP A 340 15.67 -14.77 36.61
CA TRP A 340 14.59 -15.56 37.17
C TRP A 340 14.10 -14.91 38.47
N ASP A 341 12.78 -14.82 38.67
CA ASP A 341 12.16 -14.18 39.85
C ASP A 341 12.43 -15.01 41.12
N PRO A 342 13.20 -14.49 42.11
CA PRO A 342 13.51 -15.22 43.33
C PRO A 342 12.34 -15.30 44.32
N THR A 343 11.24 -14.59 44.10
CA THR A 343 10.10 -14.49 45.02
C THR A 343 9.54 -15.85 45.48
N PRO A 344 9.39 -16.89 44.63
CA PRO A 344 8.88 -18.19 45.07
C PRO A 344 9.83 -18.92 46.04
N ILE A 345 11.15 -18.85 45.80
CA ILE A 345 12.15 -19.46 46.71
C ILE A 345 12.21 -18.68 48.02
N VAL A 346 12.18 -17.35 47.96
CA VAL A 346 12.15 -16.50 49.16
C VAL A 346 10.90 -16.80 49.99
N ALA A 347 9.73 -16.91 49.37
CA ALA A 347 8.49 -17.25 50.07
C ALA A 347 8.56 -18.62 50.76
N TYR A 348 9.03 -19.66 50.06
CA TYR A 348 9.14 -21.00 50.63
C TYR A 348 10.17 -21.07 51.76
N SER A 349 11.35 -20.49 51.54
CA SER A 349 12.42 -20.45 52.54
C SER A 349 12.00 -19.66 53.78
N PHE A 350 11.35 -18.50 53.61
CA PHE A 350 10.81 -17.71 54.72
C PHE A 350 9.77 -18.49 55.51
N ALA A 351 8.80 -19.14 54.85
CA ALA A 351 7.80 -19.96 55.52
C ALA A 351 8.44 -21.10 56.35
N LEU A 352 9.46 -21.76 55.80
CA LEU A 352 10.18 -22.85 56.46
C LEU A 352 10.98 -22.37 57.67
N PHE A 353 11.80 -21.33 57.52
CA PHE A 353 12.63 -20.83 58.61
C PHE A 353 11.80 -20.14 59.70
N PHE A 354 10.76 -19.40 59.34
CA PHE A 354 9.83 -18.83 60.30
C PHE A 354 9.13 -19.92 61.12
N GLY A 355 8.67 -20.99 60.46
CA GLY A 355 8.09 -22.15 61.14
C GLY A 355 9.05 -22.82 62.13
N LEU A 356 10.34 -22.92 61.79
CA LEU A 356 11.37 -23.45 62.69
C LEU A 356 11.69 -22.50 63.88
N MET A 357 11.70 -21.18 63.66
CA MET A 357 11.96 -20.19 64.71
C MET A 357 10.79 -20.06 65.69
N VAL A 358 9.56 -20.21 65.21
CA VAL A 358 8.31 -20.11 65.98
C VAL A 358 7.86 -21.48 66.49
N ALA A 359 8.71 -22.51 66.44
CA ALA A 359 8.43 -23.89 66.86
C ALA A 359 8.19 -24.06 68.38
N ASP A 360 7.77 -22.99 69.07
CA ASP A 360 7.15 -23.00 70.37
C ASP A 360 5.62 -23.00 70.20
N VAL A 361 4.98 -24.11 70.55
CA VAL A 361 3.57 -24.44 70.24
C VAL A 361 2.59 -23.35 70.68
N VAL A 362 2.92 -22.60 71.74
CA VAL A 362 2.08 -21.52 72.30
C VAL A 362 2.04 -20.28 71.40
N TYR A 363 3.16 -19.91 70.78
CA TYR A 363 3.24 -18.73 69.89
C TYR A 363 2.58 -19.00 68.53
N ALA A 364 2.73 -20.21 68.00
CA ALA A 364 2.07 -20.62 66.76
C ALA A 364 0.54 -20.59 66.88
N LEU A 365 -0.02 -21.07 68.01
CA LEU A 365 -1.45 -21.02 68.30
C LEU A 365 -1.97 -19.59 68.49
N GLY A 366 -1.17 -18.71 69.10
CA GLY A 366 -1.50 -17.29 69.25
C GLY A 366 -1.53 -16.52 67.92
N LEU A 367 -0.60 -16.80 67.00
CA LEU A 367 -0.55 -16.17 65.67
C LEU A 367 -1.73 -16.58 64.79
N ILE A 368 -2.11 -17.86 64.78
CA ILE A 368 -3.23 -18.38 63.98
C ILE A 368 -4.58 -17.78 64.45
N LEU A 369 -4.72 -17.45 65.73
CA LEU A 369 -5.94 -16.83 66.27
C LEU A 369 -6.06 -15.33 65.95
N VAL A 370 -4.94 -14.67 65.61
CA VAL A 370 -4.84 -13.22 65.37
C VAL A 370 -4.72 -12.88 63.87
N SER A 371 -4.18 -13.80 63.06
CA SER A 371 -4.16 -13.71 61.58
C SER A 371 -5.53 -13.96 60.97
#